data_AF-A0A7J8Z108-F1
#
_entry.id   AF-A0A7J8Z108-F1
#
_cell.length_a   1.000
_cell.length_b   1.000
_cell.length_c   1.000
_cell.angle_alpha   90.00
_cell.angle_beta   90.00
_cell.angle_gamma   90.00
#
_symmetry.space_group_name_H-M   'P 1'
#
loop_
_entity.id
_entity.type
_entity.pdbx_description
1 polymer ?
#
loop_
_entity_poly.entity_id
_entity_poly.type
_entity_poly.pdbx_seq_one_letter_code
_entity_poly.pdbx_strand_id
1 'polypeptide(L)'
;MGQQGSGQMHPSLNQQFTELGYWLLQDWCYILVFNDGVGADYVQKEKVVPRGIGSNDVGLRCARLGGDADILVYFSVSTNSSRKFDLVDGDKILSLFALFIKEQPSILAKDGNEKPNNNSQARLGVVQTAYANGASADYLKQLGLEVIFTPTGVKHLHEKAAQFDIGILVVLVKVVDRTAVATTNAETVAIRPPGIQEAIDAET
;
A
#
# COMPACT_ATOMS: atom_id res chain seq x y z
N MET A 1 22.96 -42.25 -22.55
CA MET A 1 22.18 -41.14 -23.14
C MET A 1 21.27 -40.58 -22.06
N GLY A 2 21.74 -39.58 -21.31
CA GLY A 2 20.94 -38.86 -20.33
C GLY A 2 20.35 -37.61 -20.98
N GLN A 3 19.03 -37.47 -20.96
CA GLN A 3 18.34 -36.27 -21.42
C GLN A 3 18.63 -35.13 -20.43
N GLN A 4 19.22 -34.03 -20.92
CA GLN A 4 19.27 -32.77 -20.18
C GLN A 4 17.89 -32.12 -20.25
N GLY A 5 17.24 -32.03 -19.09
CA GLY A 5 16.02 -31.22 -18.94
C GLY A 5 16.37 -29.75 -19.11
N SER A 6 15.76 -29.11 -20.10
CA SER A 6 15.74 -27.66 -20.28
C SER A 6 14.97 -27.02 -19.11
N GLY A 7 15.68 -26.56 -18.08
CA GLY A 7 15.09 -25.72 -17.05
C GLY A 7 14.69 -24.39 -17.69
N GLN A 8 13.39 -24.11 -17.79
CA GLN A 8 12.93 -22.78 -18.18
C GLN A 8 13.43 -21.77 -17.13
N MET A 9 14.24 -20.82 -17.58
CA MET A 9 14.75 -19.73 -16.75
C MET A 9 13.56 -18.80 -16.44
N HIS A 10 13.16 -18.71 -15.18
CA HIS A 10 12.05 -17.86 -14.76
C HIS A 10 12.42 -16.38 -15.03
N PRO A 11 11.53 -15.59 -15.66
CA PRO A 11 11.82 -14.19 -15.97
C PRO A 11 12.10 -13.40 -14.69
N SER A 12 13.02 -12.43 -14.77
CA SER A 12 13.37 -11.56 -13.65
C SER A 12 12.19 -10.68 -13.26
N LEU A 13 12.12 -10.24 -11.99
CA LEU A 13 11.08 -9.31 -11.53
C LEU A 13 10.99 -8.06 -12.42
N ASN A 14 12.13 -7.47 -12.81
CA ASN A 14 12.16 -6.33 -13.74
C ASN A 14 11.47 -6.63 -15.08
N GLN A 15 11.71 -7.83 -15.63
CA GLN A 15 11.09 -8.26 -16.88
C GLN A 15 9.57 -8.38 -16.73
N GLN A 16 9.10 -9.01 -15.65
CA GLN A 16 7.66 -9.16 -15.38
C GLN A 16 6.96 -7.80 -15.19
N PHE A 17 7.58 -6.86 -14.47
CA PHE A 17 7.02 -5.50 -14.32
C PHE A 17 6.98 -4.76 -15.67
N THR A 18 8.02 -4.91 -16.49
CA THR A 18 8.11 -4.24 -17.81
C THR A 18 7.02 -4.75 -18.75
N GLU A 19 6.72 -6.05 -18.74
CA GLU A 19 5.61 -6.65 -19.50
C GLU A 19 4.24 -6.09 -19.09
N LEU A 20 4.09 -5.68 -17.82
CA LEU A 20 2.88 -5.02 -17.30
C LEU A 20 2.89 -3.48 -17.52
N GLY A 21 3.89 -2.95 -18.21
CA GLY A 21 4.04 -1.52 -18.49
C GLY A 21 4.63 -0.70 -17.33
N TYR A 22 5.27 -1.35 -16.35
CA TYR A 22 5.93 -0.70 -15.23
C TYR A 22 7.45 -0.81 -15.35
N TRP A 23 8.16 0.31 -15.20
CA TRP A 23 9.62 0.30 -15.15
C TRP A 23 10.08 0.22 -13.69
N LEU A 24 10.67 -0.92 -13.33
CA LEU A 24 11.26 -1.11 -12.01
C LEU A 24 12.69 -0.55 -12.01
N LEU A 25 12.88 0.57 -11.30
CA LEU A 25 14.17 1.25 -11.24
C LEU A 25 14.93 0.80 -9.99
N GLN A 26 15.81 -0.18 -10.18
CA GLN A 26 16.81 -0.58 -9.18
C GLN A 26 18.19 -0.13 -9.66
N ASP A 27 18.59 1.09 -9.31
CA ASP A 27 19.97 1.53 -9.54
C ASP A 27 20.86 0.95 -8.44
N TRP A 28 21.53 -0.15 -8.73
CA TRP A 28 22.60 -0.68 -7.88
C TRP A 28 23.86 0.18 -8.07
N CYS A 29 23.90 1.36 -7.44
CA CYS A 29 25.14 2.12 -7.39
C CYS A 29 26.05 1.51 -6.31
N TYR A 30 27.22 1.07 -6.73
CA TYR A 30 28.25 0.48 -5.89
C TYR A 30 28.64 1.43 -4.73
N ILE A 31 28.64 0.90 -3.51
CA ILE A 31 29.44 1.34 -2.35
C ILE A 31 28.99 2.67 -1.67
N LEU A 32 28.40 2.48 -0.48
CA LEU A 32 28.35 3.36 0.71
C LEU A 32 27.20 4.36 0.94
N VAL A 33 26.18 4.49 0.09
CA VAL A 33 24.98 5.26 0.49
C VAL A 33 23.68 4.54 0.11
N PHE A 34 23.08 3.88 1.10
CA PHE A 34 21.81 3.16 0.96
C PHE A 34 20.64 4.15 1.06
N ASN A 35 19.72 4.15 0.08
CA ASN A 35 18.50 4.97 0.06
C ASN A 35 18.71 6.51 0.11
N ASP A 36 19.88 7.06 -0.25
CA ASP A 36 20.06 8.52 -0.35
C ASP A 36 19.44 9.09 -1.63
N GLY A 37 18.36 9.85 -1.47
CA GLY A 37 17.64 10.46 -2.58
C GLY A 37 16.88 9.48 -3.48
N VAL A 38 16.74 8.23 -3.04
CA VAL A 38 16.13 7.11 -3.80
C VAL A 38 15.40 6.13 -2.85
N GLY A 39 14.69 5.16 -3.44
CA GLY A 39 14.01 4.09 -2.69
C GLY A 39 12.59 4.45 -2.23
N ALA A 40 11.83 3.44 -1.80
CA ALA A 40 10.42 3.60 -1.49
C ALA A 40 10.16 4.58 -0.32
N ASP A 41 10.98 4.49 0.74
CA ASP A 41 10.85 5.37 1.91
C ASP A 41 11.06 6.85 1.58
N TYR A 42 12.09 7.15 0.79
CA TYR A 42 12.39 8.52 0.37
C TYR A 42 11.25 9.10 -0.46
N VAL A 43 10.78 8.34 -1.45
CA VAL A 43 9.70 8.75 -2.35
C VAL A 43 8.39 8.98 -1.59
N GLN A 44 8.05 8.10 -0.64
CA GLN A 44 6.85 8.20 0.18
C GLN A 44 6.88 9.43 1.11
N LYS A 45 8.02 9.69 1.75
CA LYS A 45 8.16 10.75 2.77
C LYS A 45 8.30 12.13 2.15
N GLU A 46 9.21 12.27 1.19
CA GLU A 46 9.53 13.56 0.58
C GLU A 46 8.50 13.95 -0.50
N LYS A 47 7.79 12.96 -1.08
CA LYS A 47 6.81 13.18 -2.17
C LYS A 47 7.41 13.94 -3.35
N VAL A 48 8.69 13.67 -3.64
CA VAL A 48 9.44 14.26 -4.75
C VAL A 48 9.90 13.19 -5.74
N VAL A 49 10.25 13.64 -6.93
CA VAL A 49 10.89 12.82 -7.95
C VAL A 49 12.26 12.33 -7.43
N PRO A 50 12.50 11.01 -7.33
CA PRO A 50 13.77 10.48 -6.85
C PRO A 50 14.90 10.68 -7.86
N ARG A 51 16.15 10.63 -7.38
CA ARG A 51 17.35 10.70 -8.24
C ARG A 51 17.30 9.58 -9.30
N GLY A 52 17.76 9.89 -10.51
CA GLY A 52 17.77 8.95 -11.64
C GLY A 52 16.52 8.98 -12.52
N ILE A 53 15.46 9.71 -12.14
CA ILE A 53 14.29 9.96 -12.99
C ILE A 53 14.54 11.21 -13.85
N GLY A 54 14.53 11.02 -15.17
CA GLY A 54 14.78 12.06 -16.17
C GLY A 54 13.54 12.43 -16.98
N SER A 55 13.73 13.27 -18.00
CA SER A 55 12.67 13.67 -18.93
C SER A 55 12.06 12.51 -19.71
N ASN A 56 12.83 11.44 -19.93
CA ASN A 56 12.40 10.25 -20.65
C ASN A 56 11.39 9.41 -19.86
N ASP A 57 11.33 9.60 -18.54
CA ASP A 57 10.45 8.85 -17.64
C ASP A 57 9.11 9.56 -17.39
N VAL A 58 8.95 10.77 -17.93
CA VAL A 58 7.71 11.55 -17.81
C VAL A 58 6.58 10.85 -18.56
N GLY A 59 5.43 10.71 -17.89
CA GLY A 59 4.28 9.96 -18.40
C GLY A 59 4.39 8.45 -18.22
N LEU A 60 5.52 7.91 -17.75
CA LEU A 60 5.66 6.50 -17.41
C LEU A 60 5.16 6.22 -16.00
N ARG A 61 4.74 4.97 -15.77
CA ARG A 61 4.47 4.45 -14.42
C ARG A 61 5.75 3.84 -13.87
N CYS A 62 6.23 4.39 -12.77
CA CYS A 62 7.46 3.98 -12.11
C CYS A 62 7.14 3.26 -10.80
N ALA A 63 8.02 2.35 -10.41
CA ALA A 63 7.97 1.66 -9.12
C ALA A 63 9.33 1.76 -8.42
N ARG A 64 9.31 1.88 -7.09
CA ARG A 64 10.51 1.81 -6.23
C ARG A 64 10.25 0.84 -5.08
N LEU A 65 11.29 0.07 -4.77
CA LEU A 65 11.28 -0.89 -3.67
C LEU A 65 12.01 -0.32 -2.45
N GLY A 66 11.65 -0.87 -1.29
CA GLY A 66 12.44 -0.77 -0.07
C GLY A 66 13.79 -1.49 -0.22
N GLY A 67 14.67 -1.25 0.74
CA GLY A 67 16.04 -1.75 0.71
C GLY A 67 16.16 -3.29 0.71
N ASP A 68 15.24 -3.94 1.40
CA ASP A 68 15.02 -5.39 1.48
C ASP A 68 13.79 -5.85 0.67
N ALA A 69 13.25 -4.96 -0.17
CA ALA A 69 12.14 -5.20 -1.09
C ALA A 69 10.81 -5.64 -0.44
N ASP A 70 10.58 -5.33 0.83
CA ASP A 70 9.30 -5.54 1.53
C ASP A 70 8.32 -4.36 1.38
N ILE A 71 8.81 -3.19 0.97
CA ILE A 71 8.03 -1.98 0.69
C ILE A 71 8.00 -1.72 -0.81
N LEU A 72 6.84 -1.37 -1.34
CA LEU A 72 6.63 -0.98 -2.74
C LEU A 72 5.82 0.32 -2.81
N VAL A 73 6.31 1.29 -3.58
CA VAL A 73 5.55 2.48 -3.96
C VAL A 73 5.56 2.65 -5.47
N TYR A 74 4.46 3.14 -6.01
CA TYR A 74 4.35 3.54 -7.40
C TYR A 74 4.28 5.05 -7.50
N PHE A 75 4.71 5.61 -8.62
CA PHE A 75 4.49 7.02 -8.92
C PHE A 75 4.51 7.27 -10.42
N SER A 76 4.08 8.46 -10.81
CA SER A 76 4.27 8.98 -12.15
C SER A 76 4.56 10.48 -12.10
N VAL A 77 5.22 10.97 -13.15
CA VAL A 77 5.41 12.41 -13.37
C VAL A 77 4.53 12.81 -14.53
N SER A 78 3.62 13.76 -14.30
CA SER A 78 2.71 14.23 -15.34
C SER A 78 3.46 14.86 -16.51
N THR A 79 2.97 14.62 -17.72
CA THR A 79 3.44 15.23 -18.98
C THR A 79 3.08 16.71 -19.11
N ASN A 80 2.21 17.22 -18.23
CA ASN A 80 1.80 18.62 -18.22
C ASN A 80 2.95 19.54 -17.79
N SER A 81 2.87 20.82 -18.18
CA SER A 81 3.88 21.85 -17.88
C SER A 81 4.17 22.03 -16.39
N SER A 82 3.26 21.63 -15.50
CA SER A 82 3.45 21.66 -14.05
C SER A 82 4.29 20.51 -13.49
N ARG A 83 4.61 19.47 -14.29
CA ARG A 83 5.34 18.24 -13.89
C ARG A 83 4.89 17.69 -12.54
N LYS A 84 3.56 17.65 -12.32
CA LYS A 84 2.99 17.19 -11.06
C LYS A 84 3.44 15.75 -10.77
N PHE A 85 4.03 15.56 -9.60
CA PHE A 85 4.35 14.24 -9.06
C PHE A 85 3.08 13.61 -8.49
N ASP A 86 2.70 12.44 -9.00
CA ASP A 86 1.57 11.67 -8.46
C ASP A 86 2.08 10.38 -7.82
N LEU A 87 1.98 10.34 -6.49
CA LEU A 87 2.37 9.20 -5.67
C LEU A 87 1.21 8.22 -5.54
N VAL A 88 1.50 6.95 -5.75
CA VAL A 88 0.61 5.82 -5.49
C VAL A 88 1.19 5.03 -4.33
N ASP A 89 0.78 5.44 -3.14
CA ASP A 89 1.21 4.92 -1.85
C ASP A 89 0.43 3.67 -1.43
N GLY A 90 0.76 3.16 -0.23
CA GLY A 90 0.13 1.97 0.34
C GLY A 90 -1.40 2.04 0.41
N ASP A 91 -1.98 3.22 0.69
CA ASP A 91 -3.44 3.39 0.78
C ASP A 91 -4.11 3.32 -0.60
N LYS A 92 -3.51 3.94 -1.63
CA LYS A 92 -4.03 3.82 -3.01
C LYS A 92 -3.89 2.40 -3.54
N ILE A 93 -2.77 1.72 -3.25
CA ILE A 93 -2.55 0.31 -3.62
C ILE A 93 -3.58 -0.58 -2.92
N LEU A 94 -3.77 -0.41 -1.61
CA LEU A 94 -4.75 -1.14 -0.82
C LEU A 94 -6.17 -0.94 -1.37
N SER A 95 -6.52 0.31 -1.71
CA SER A 95 -7.84 0.64 -2.25
C SER A 95 -8.09 0.00 -3.60
N LEU A 96 -7.07 -0.07 -4.46
CA LEU A 96 -7.13 -0.76 -5.74
C LEU A 96 -7.38 -2.26 -5.56
N PHE A 97 -6.65 -2.93 -4.66
CA PHE A 97 -6.87 -4.35 -4.39
C PHE A 97 -8.24 -4.63 -3.80
N ALA A 98 -8.71 -3.77 -2.88
CA ALA A 98 -10.03 -3.89 -2.27
C ALA A 98 -11.15 -3.77 -3.30
N LEU A 99 -11.05 -2.80 -4.22
CA LEU A 99 -11.99 -2.67 -5.33
C LEU A 99 -11.95 -3.89 -6.25
N PHE A 100 -10.74 -4.30 -6.66
CA PHE A 100 -10.56 -5.44 -7.57
C PHE A 100 -11.19 -6.72 -7.01
N ILE A 101 -10.89 -7.07 -5.75
CA ILE A 101 -11.41 -8.29 -5.11
C ILE A 101 -12.92 -8.19 -4.92
N LYS A 102 -13.42 -7.00 -4.53
CA LYS A 102 -14.86 -6.78 -4.37
C LYS A 102 -15.64 -7.02 -5.67
N GLU A 103 -15.04 -6.69 -6.81
CA GLU A 103 -15.65 -6.89 -8.13
C GLU A 103 -15.57 -8.32 -8.66
N GLN A 104 -14.97 -9.27 -7.92
CA GLN A 104 -14.90 -10.67 -8.32
C GLN A 104 -16.05 -11.49 -7.71
N PRO A 105 -17.18 -11.70 -8.43
CA PRO A 105 -18.35 -12.39 -7.90
C PRO A 105 -18.09 -13.86 -7.55
N SER A 106 -17.16 -14.52 -8.26
CA SER A 106 -16.77 -15.91 -8.00
C SER A 106 -15.96 -16.09 -6.72
N ILE A 107 -15.21 -15.07 -6.31
CA ILE A 107 -14.44 -15.06 -5.05
C ILE A 107 -15.38 -14.81 -3.87
N LEU A 108 -16.42 -14.00 -4.08
CA LEU A 108 -17.36 -13.61 -3.05
C LEU A 108 -18.53 -14.59 -2.87
N ALA A 109 -18.85 -15.38 -3.89
CA ALA A 109 -19.83 -16.46 -3.78
C ALA A 109 -19.21 -17.67 -3.07
N LYS A 110 -19.75 -18.09 -1.92
CA LYS A 110 -19.36 -19.37 -1.33
C LYS A 110 -19.96 -20.50 -2.19
N ASP A 111 -19.10 -21.38 -2.68
CA ASP A 111 -19.47 -22.53 -3.50
C ASP A 111 -20.37 -23.47 -2.67
N GLY A 112 -21.64 -23.61 -3.06
CA GLY A 112 -22.61 -24.40 -2.31
C GLY A 112 -23.92 -24.59 -3.06
N ASN A 113 -24.19 -25.83 -3.46
CA ASN A 113 -25.45 -26.34 -4.04
C ASN A 113 -26.63 -26.29 -3.05
N GLU A 114 -26.88 -25.16 -2.40
CA GLU A 114 -28.03 -24.99 -1.52
C GLU A 114 -28.76 -23.67 -1.84
N LYS A 115 -30.10 -23.75 -1.73
CA LYS A 115 -31.05 -22.69 -2.10
C LYS A 115 -30.62 -21.31 -1.61
N PRO A 116 -30.97 -20.23 -2.34
CA PRO A 116 -30.59 -18.86 -2.00
C PRO A 116 -31.24 -18.43 -0.69
N ASN A 117 -30.57 -18.73 0.41
CA ASN A 117 -30.76 -18.06 1.68
C ASN A 117 -29.72 -16.93 1.72
N ASN A 118 -30.15 -15.71 2.03
CA ASN A 118 -29.49 -14.43 1.77
C ASN A 118 -28.17 -14.16 2.54
N ASN A 119 -27.33 -15.16 2.84
CA ASN A 119 -26.20 -14.99 3.78
C ASN A 119 -24.89 -15.73 3.41
N SER A 120 -24.70 -16.12 2.14
CA SER A 120 -23.54 -16.93 1.71
C SER A 120 -22.43 -16.12 1.01
N GLN A 121 -22.22 -14.86 1.39
CA GLN A 121 -21.18 -14.01 0.81
C GLN A 121 -19.91 -14.04 1.67
N ALA A 122 -18.73 -14.20 1.05
CA ALA A 122 -17.45 -14.10 1.74
C ALA A 122 -17.28 -12.71 2.36
N ARG A 123 -16.87 -12.67 3.63
CA ARG A 123 -16.61 -11.42 4.35
C ARG A 123 -15.27 -10.84 3.94
N LEU A 124 -15.32 -9.75 3.17
CA LEU A 124 -14.15 -8.95 2.78
C LEU A 124 -13.97 -7.77 3.75
N GLY A 125 -12.80 -7.68 4.37
CA GLY A 125 -12.45 -6.60 5.29
C GLY A 125 -11.15 -5.91 4.91
N VAL A 126 -11.06 -4.63 5.24
CA VAL A 126 -9.86 -3.81 5.09
C VAL A 126 -9.35 -3.42 6.47
N VAL A 127 -8.07 -3.62 6.72
CA VAL A 127 -7.43 -3.27 7.98
C VAL A 127 -6.37 -2.20 7.75
N GLN A 128 -6.56 -1.05 8.41
CA GLN A 128 -5.70 0.12 8.32
C GLN A 128 -5.12 0.49 9.70
N THR A 129 -4.17 1.42 9.70
CA THR A 129 -3.64 2.05 10.92
C THR A 129 -4.03 3.52 10.94
N ALA A 130 -3.83 4.22 12.05
CA ALA A 130 -4.08 5.66 12.14
C ALA A 130 -3.27 6.52 11.13
N TYR A 131 -2.21 5.98 10.54
CA TYR A 131 -1.45 6.67 9.49
C TYR A 131 -2.15 6.67 8.12
N ALA A 132 -3.19 5.86 7.95
CA ALA A 132 -3.91 5.80 6.68
C ALA A 132 -4.59 7.14 6.38
N ASN A 133 -4.55 7.52 5.11
CA ASN A 133 -5.24 8.70 4.63
C ASN A 133 -6.75 8.57 4.87
N GLY A 134 -7.35 9.53 5.59
CA GLY A 134 -8.78 9.51 5.90
C GLY A 134 -9.69 9.40 4.67
N ALA A 135 -9.33 10.07 3.57
CA ALA A 135 -10.10 9.99 2.32
C ALA A 135 -10.07 8.58 1.70
N SER A 136 -8.99 7.81 1.90
CA SER A 136 -8.94 6.40 1.47
C SER A 136 -9.89 5.53 2.28
N ALA A 137 -9.91 5.72 3.61
CA ALA A 137 -10.81 4.99 4.50
C ALA A 137 -12.27 5.31 4.18
N ASP A 138 -12.59 6.59 3.93
CA ASP A 138 -13.94 7.02 3.58
C ASP A 138 -14.38 6.50 2.22
N TYR A 139 -13.49 6.51 1.21
CA TYR A 139 -13.75 5.90 -0.09
C TYR A 139 -14.09 4.40 0.05
N LEU A 140 -13.33 3.65 0.84
CA LEU A 140 -13.58 2.23 1.08
C LEU A 140 -14.90 1.96 1.82
N LYS A 141 -15.24 2.79 2.81
CA LYS A 141 -16.54 2.73 3.50
C LYS A 141 -17.69 3.06 2.56
N GLN A 142 -17.54 4.02 1.66
CA GLN A 142 -18.54 4.35 0.63
C GLN A 142 -18.74 3.21 -0.37
N LEU A 143 -17.69 2.41 -0.62
CA LEU A 143 -17.81 1.14 -1.33
C LEU A 143 -18.49 0.05 -0.47
N GLY A 144 -18.94 0.32 0.74
CA GLY A 144 -19.60 -0.65 1.61
C GLY A 144 -18.67 -1.74 2.15
N LEU A 145 -17.35 -1.49 2.16
CA LEU A 145 -16.38 -2.40 2.77
C LEU A 145 -16.25 -2.13 4.27
N GLU A 146 -16.03 -3.19 5.05
CA GLU A 146 -15.73 -3.08 6.48
C GLU A 146 -14.28 -2.62 6.66
N VAL A 147 -14.09 -1.39 7.15
CA VAL A 147 -12.76 -0.80 7.40
C VAL A 147 -12.49 -0.74 8.90
N ILE A 148 -11.44 -1.44 9.35
CA ILE A 148 -11.06 -1.52 10.77
C ILE A 148 -9.68 -0.91 11.00
N PHE A 149 -9.57 -0.07 12.03
CA PHE A 149 -8.31 0.50 12.47
C PHE A 149 -7.66 -0.36 13.56
N THR A 150 -6.33 -0.50 13.49
CA THR A 150 -5.52 -1.21 14.49
C THR A 150 -4.30 -0.39 14.88
N PRO A 151 -3.71 -0.62 16.07
CA PRO A 151 -2.41 -0.06 16.42
C PRO A 151 -1.36 -0.44 15.37
N THR A 152 -0.30 0.36 15.28
CA THR A 152 0.68 0.17 14.21
C THR A 152 1.54 -1.07 14.44
N GLY A 153 1.82 -1.80 13.36
CA GLY A 153 2.71 -2.96 13.36
C GLY A 153 2.05 -4.20 12.78
N VAL A 154 2.81 -4.92 11.93
CA VAL A 154 2.34 -6.07 11.14
C VAL A 154 1.51 -7.06 11.96
N LYS A 155 1.92 -7.34 13.20
CA LYS A 155 1.23 -8.27 14.10
C LYS A 155 -0.24 -7.89 14.33
N HIS A 156 -0.52 -6.62 14.63
CA HIS A 156 -1.88 -6.14 14.91
C HIS A 156 -2.74 -6.14 13.65
N LEU A 157 -2.19 -5.69 12.52
CA LEU A 157 -2.92 -5.70 11.25
C LEU A 157 -3.28 -7.13 10.86
N HIS A 158 -2.31 -8.05 10.91
CA HIS A 158 -2.50 -9.43 10.49
C HIS A 158 -3.51 -10.16 11.39
N GLU A 159 -3.41 -10.01 12.71
CA GLU A 159 -4.36 -10.62 13.65
C GLU A 159 -5.80 -10.17 13.40
N LYS A 160 -6.00 -8.89 13.07
CA LYS A 160 -7.34 -8.37 12.74
C LYS A 160 -7.80 -8.82 11.34
N ALA A 161 -6.91 -8.80 10.34
CA ALA A 161 -7.25 -9.21 8.98
C ALA A 161 -7.65 -10.69 8.90
N ALA A 162 -7.05 -11.55 9.73
CA ALA A 162 -7.38 -12.96 9.84
C ALA A 162 -8.80 -13.26 10.39
N GLN A 163 -9.54 -12.23 10.85
CA GLN A 163 -10.94 -12.37 11.30
C GLN A 163 -11.94 -12.30 10.13
N PHE A 164 -11.47 -11.99 8.92
CA PHE A 164 -12.25 -11.96 7.69
C PHE A 164 -12.00 -13.20 6.85
N ASP A 165 -12.95 -13.55 5.97
CA ASP A 165 -12.70 -14.58 4.96
C ASP A 165 -11.60 -14.10 3.99
N ILE A 166 -11.60 -12.79 3.69
CA ILE A 166 -10.55 -12.11 2.94
C ILE A 166 -10.22 -10.80 3.66
N GLY A 167 -9.03 -10.73 4.26
CA GLY A 167 -8.54 -9.52 4.92
C GLY A 167 -7.45 -8.85 4.09
N ILE A 168 -7.67 -7.59 3.70
CA ILE A 168 -6.69 -6.78 2.98
C ILE A 168 -6.03 -5.81 3.97
N LEU A 169 -4.70 -5.82 4.00
CA LEU A 169 -3.92 -4.93 4.84
C LEU A 169 -2.66 -4.49 4.11
N VAL A 170 -2.21 -3.26 4.37
CA VAL A 170 -0.91 -2.74 3.96
C VAL A 170 -0.31 -2.02 5.16
N VAL A 171 0.98 -2.25 5.42
CA VAL A 171 1.69 -1.59 6.51
C VAL A 171 2.25 -0.27 5.99
N LEU A 172 1.85 0.83 6.62
CA LEU A 172 2.39 2.14 6.31
C LEU A 172 3.69 2.39 7.07
N VAL A 173 4.58 3.14 6.44
CA VAL A 173 5.92 3.44 6.96
C VAL A 173 5.81 4.18 8.29
N LYS A 174 6.57 3.72 9.29
CA LYS A 174 6.54 4.29 10.65
C LYS A 174 7.17 5.69 10.68
N VAL A 175 6.53 6.58 11.43
CA VAL A 175 7.13 7.86 11.87
C VAL A 175 8.21 7.56 12.92
N VAL A 176 9.36 8.25 12.79
CA VAL A 176 10.61 7.98 13.53
C VAL A 176 10.52 8.34 15.01
N ASP A 177 9.82 9.41 15.38
CA ASP A 177 9.57 9.78 16.78
C ASP A 177 8.09 9.60 17.13
N ARG A 178 7.84 8.74 18.12
CA ARG A 178 6.50 8.39 18.63
C ARG A 178 6.31 8.81 20.09
N THR A 179 7.29 9.48 20.68
CA THR A 179 7.31 9.75 22.13
C THR A 179 6.69 11.10 22.48
N ALA A 180 6.56 12.00 21.51
CA ALA A 180 6.01 13.34 21.71
C ALA A 180 4.49 13.36 21.97
N VAL A 181 3.75 12.41 21.40
CA VAL A 181 2.28 12.33 21.51
C VAL A 181 1.89 10.93 21.95
N ALA A 182 1.24 10.82 23.11
CA ALA A 182 0.64 9.57 23.53
C ALA A 182 -0.77 9.47 22.97
N THR A 183 -1.17 8.29 22.50
CA THR A 183 -2.45 8.05 21.84
C THR A 183 -3.20 6.83 22.42
N THR A 184 -4.49 6.73 22.12
CA THR A 184 -5.38 5.62 22.43
C THR A 184 -6.25 5.28 21.21
N ASN A 185 -7.14 4.28 21.34
CA ASN A 185 -8.09 3.87 20.30
C ASN A 185 -7.43 3.62 18.93
N ALA A 186 -6.55 2.62 18.85
CA ALA A 186 -5.78 2.31 17.64
C ALA A 186 -4.95 3.50 17.11
N GLU A 187 -4.43 4.33 18.02
CA GLU A 187 -3.62 5.52 17.72
C GLU A 187 -4.40 6.66 17.03
N THR A 188 -5.74 6.62 17.04
CA THR A 188 -6.59 7.66 16.41
C THR A 188 -6.99 8.80 17.34
N VAL A 189 -6.75 8.66 18.64
CA VAL A 189 -7.07 9.69 19.65
C VAL A 189 -5.83 10.04 20.45
N ALA A 190 -5.42 11.29 20.46
CA ALA A 190 -4.31 11.81 21.25
C ALA A 190 -4.76 12.07 22.71
N ILE A 191 -3.96 11.62 23.67
CA ILE A 191 -4.22 11.78 25.11
C ILE A 191 -3.20 12.69 25.80
N ARG A 192 -2.02 12.88 25.19
CA ARG A 192 -0.99 13.80 25.69
C ARG A 192 -0.31 14.53 24.54
N PRO A 193 -0.01 15.84 24.70
CA PRO A 193 -0.32 16.68 25.86
C PRO A 193 -1.84 16.94 26.02
N PRO A 194 -2.35 17.22 27.24
CA PRO A 194 -3.76 17.55 27.44
C PRO A 194 -4.21 18.73 26.57
N GLY A 195 -5.42 18.68 26.01
CA GLY A 195 -5.95 19.72 25.11
C GLY A 195 -5.60 19.53 23.63
N ILE A 196 -4.71 18.59 23.28
CA ILE A 196 -4.30 18.39 21.88
C ILE A 196 -5.39 17.77 21.03
N GLN A 197 -6.20 16.85 21.58
CA GLN A 197 -7.27 16.21 20.79
C GLN A 197 -8.37 17.21 20.47
N GLU A 198 -8.76 18.03 21.45
CA GLU A 198 -9.77 19.07 21.27
C GLU A 198 -9.33 20.10 20.23
N ALA A 199 -8.02 20.42 20.19
CA ALA A 199 -7.46 21.29 19.17
C ALA A 199 -7.48 20.63 17.78
N ILE A 200 -7.18 19.33 17.67
CA ILE A 200 -7.27 18.58 16.41
C ILE A 200 -8.71 18.56 15.90
N ASP A 201 -9.67 18.25 16.77
CA ASP A 201 -11.09 18.14 16.41
C ASP A 201 -11.68 19.48 15.93
N ALA A 202 -11.11 20.61 16.37
CA ALA A 202 -11.54 21.95 15.98
C ALA A 202 -11.01 22.41 14.60
N GLU A 203 -10.03 21.71 14.02
CA GLU A 203 -9.44 22.01 12.70
C GLU A 203 -10.16 21.30 11.54
N THR A 204 -11.12 20.42 11.85
CA THR A 204 -11.96 19.67 10.90
C THR A 204 -13.34 20.27 10.71
#